data_AF-A0A072UFE9-F1
#
_entry.id   AF-A0A072UFE9-F1
#
_cell.length_a   1.000
_cell.length_b   1.000
_cell.length_c   1.000
_cell.angle_alpha   90.00
_cell.angle_beta   90.00
_cell.angle_gamma   90.00
#
_symmetry.space_group_name_H-M   'P 1'
#
loop_
_entity.id
_entity.type
_entity.pdbx_description
1 polymer ?
#
loop_
_entity_poly.entity_id
_entity_poly.type
_entity_poly.pdbx_seq_one_letter_code
_entity_poly.pdbx_strand_id
1 'polypeptide(L)'
;MEDCENFSGADLAALMEEAGLAAIIEKQTSTEKTSGTIKTCYFEVALSKVSPSVSKMQIENYERFSKGLKQQYEKQHHHSNDLCCSLTV
;
A
#
# COMPACT_ATOMS: atom_id res chain seq x y z
N MET A 1 -11.31 7.59 7.29
CA MET A 1 -10.15 6.68 7.28
C MET A 1 -9.38 6.98 6.01
N GLU A 2 -8.65 8.10 6.01
CA GLU A 2 -7.93 8.63 4.83
C GLU A 2 -6.42 8.73 5.08
N ASP A 3 -5.98 8.61 6.34
CA ASP A 3 -4.60 8.94 6.76
C ASP A 3 -3.52 7.96 6.25
N CYS A 4 -3.93 6.83 5.68
CA CYS A 4 -3.03 5.84 5.09
C CYS A 4 -3.21 5.70 3.57
N GLU A 5 -3.84 6.68 2.91
CA GLU A 5 -4.00 6.65 1.45
C GLU A 5 -2.61 6.61 0.77
N ASN A 6 -2.45 5.68 -0.18
CA ASN A 6 -1.20 5.43 -0.92
C ASN A 6 -0.04 4.83 -0.11
N PHE A 7 -0.28 4.42 1.14
CA PHE A 7 0.74 3.71 1.91
C PHE A 7 0.96 2.32 1.30
N SER A 8 2.22 1.97 1.08
CA SER A 8 2.66 0.61 0.79
C SER A 8 2.77 -0.21 2.06
N GLY A 9 3.06 -1.51 1.92
CA GLY A 9 3.35 -2.37 3.08
C GLY A 9 4.55 -1.88 3.91
N ALA A 10 5.54 -1.26 3.27
CA ALA A 10 6.70 -0.69 3.98
C ALA A 10 6.30 0.55 4.80
N ASP A 11 5.41 1.39 4.27
CA ASP A 11 4.94 2.58 4.98
C ASP A 11 4.11 2.19 6.20
N LEU A 12 3.26 1.15 6.08
CA LEU A 12 2.50 0.62 7.20
C LEU A 12 3.40 0.01 8.29
N ALA A 13 4.49 -0.66 7.89
CA ALA A 13 5.47 -1.18 8.85
C ALA A 13 6.18 -0.04 9.60
N ALA A 14 6.63 1.00 8.88
CA ALA A 14 7.26 2.18 9.46
C ALA A 14 6.30 2.94 10.40
N LEU A 15 5.01 3.05 10.03
CA LEU A 15 3.98 3.65 10.86
C LEU A 15 3.84 2.92 12.21
N MET A 16 3.83 1.59 12.17
CA MET A 16 3.70 0.77 13.38
C MET A 16 4.96 0.85 14.25
N GLU A 17 6.15 0.92 13.64
CA GLU A 17 7.42 1.09 14.34
C GLU A 17 7.48 2.45 15.07
N GLU A 18 7.11 3.54 14.39
CA GLU A 18 7.04 4.88 15.01
C GLU A 18 6.01 4.97 16.13
N ALA A 19 4.84 4.34 15.96
CA ALA A 19 3.82 4.28 17.02
C ALA A 19 4.31 3.46 18.23
N GLY A 20 5.01 2.35 17.98
CA GLY A 20 5.62 1.53 19.02
C GLY A 20 6.71 2.28 19.78
N LEU A 21 7.58 3.02 19.07
CA LEU A 21 8.60 3.87 19.69
C LEU A 21 7.97 4.98 20.53
N ALA A 22 6.92 5.64 20.04
CA ALA A 22 6.21 6.65 20.81
C ALA A 22 5.64 6.08 22.13
N ALA A 23 5.06 4.88 22.08
CA ALA A 23 4.57 4.19 23.28
C ALA A 23 5.70 3.87 24.28
N ILE A 24 6.86 3.41 23.78
CA ILE A 24 8.03 3.13 24.62
C ILE A 24 8.57 4.41 25.27
N ILE A 25 8.65 5.50 24.51
CA ILE A 25 9.12 6.81 25.00
C ILE A 25 8.19 7.33 26.09
N GLU A 26 6.87 7.29 25.90
CA GLU A 26 5.91 7.69 26.95
C GLU A 26 6.09 6.84 28.21
N LYS A 27 6.18 5.52 28.07
CA LYS A 27 6.37 4.61 29.21
C LYS A 27 7.66 4.88 29.99
N GLN A 28 8.73 5.30 29.33
CA GLN A 28 10.00 5.61 29.98
C GLN A 28 10.02 6.99 30.66
N THR A 29 9.27 7.94 30.11
CA THR A 29 9.26 9.34 30.58
C THR A 29 8.14 9.64 31.58
N SER A 30 7.09 8.80 31.61
CA SER A 30 5.98 8.94 32.54
C SER A 30 6.25 8.25 33.88
N THR A 31 5.89 8.92 34.97
CA THR A 31 5.84 8.33 36.31
C THR A 31 4.63 7.42 36.52
N GLU A 32 3.63 7.53 35.64
CA GLU A 32 2.44 6.69 35.63
C GLU A 32 2.78 5.30 35.07
N LYS A 33 2.19 4.26 35.65
CA LYS A 33 2.39 2.87 35.19
C LYS A 33 1.56 2.65 33.91
N THR A 34 2.03 3.17 32.79
CA THR A 34 1.34 3.03 31.50
C THR A 34 1.46 1.60 30.98
N SER A 35 0.32 1.03 30.56
CA SER A 35 0.29 -0.26 29.87
C SER A 35 1.11 -0.15 28.57
N GLY A 36 1.87 -1.18 28.21
CA GLY A 36 2.59 -1.27 26.93
C GLY A 36 1.66 -1.44 25.71
N THR A 37 0.40 -1.03 25.83
CA THR A 37 -0.63 -1.11 24.80
C THR A 37 -0.48 0.10 23.87
N ILE A 38 -0.38 -0.16 22.57
CA ILE A 38 -0.39 0.91 21.56
C ILE A 38 -1.81 1.50 21.48
N LYS A 39 -1.92 2.81 21.71
CA LYS A 39 -3.15 3.61 21.64
C LYS A 39 -3.18 4.46 20.37
N THR A 40 -4.37 4.94 20.00
CA THR A 40 -4.58 5.82 18.84
C THR A 40 -3.70 7.08 18.86
N CYS A 41 -3.44 7.67 20.03
CA CYS A 41 -2.60 8.86 20.16
C CYS A 41 -1.16 8.64 19.65
N TYR A 42 -0.62 7.42 19.70
CA TYR A 42 0.71 7.13 19.13
C TYR A 42 0.69 7.07 17.61
N PHE A 43 -0.44 6.70 17.01
CA PHE A 43 -0.61 6.76 15.57
C PHE A 43 -0.69 8.20 15.08
N GLU A 44 -1.26 9.13 15.84
CA GLU A 44 -1.24 10.56 15.49
C GLU A 44 0.21 11.09 15.41
N VAL A 45 1.05 10.71 16.38
CA VAL A 45 2.49 11.03 16.35
C VAL A 45 3.18 10.36 15.16
N ALA A 46 2.90 9.09 14.90
CA ALA A 46 3.52 8.35 13.80
C ALA A 46 3.11 8.90 12.41
N LEU A 47 1.84 9.25 12.23
CA LEU A 47 1.30 9.84 11.00
C LEU A 47 1.90 11.22 10.70
N SER A 48 2.38 11.95 11.71
CA SER A 48 3.12 13.20 11.50
C SER A 48 4.53 13.01 10.92
N LYS A 49 5.07 11.78 10.98
CA LYS A 49 6.45 11.45 10.58
C LYS A 49 6.52 10.58 9.33
N VAL A 50 5.56 9.67 9.16
CA VAL A 50 5.53 8.73 8.05
C VAL A 50 4.72 9.32 6.90
N SER A 51 5.27 9.25 5.69
CA SER A 51 4.61 9.68 4.46
C SER A 51 4.55 8.52 3.45
N PRO A 52 3.58 8.51 2.53
CA PRO A 52 3.51 7.47 1.49
C PRO A 52 4.82 7.40 0.70
N SER A 53 5.38 6.20 0.53
CA SER A 53 6.54 5.98 -0.35
C SER A 53 6.14 5.83 -1.82
N VAL A 54 4.85 5.60 -2.09
CA VAL A 54 4.32 5.48 -3.45
C VAL A 54 3.51 6.73 -3.79
N SER A 55 3.92 7.43 -4.84
CA SER A 55 3.23 8.60 -5.35
C SER A 55 2.02 8.24 -6.21
N LYS A 56 1.03 9.15 -6.28
CA LYS A 56 -0.14 9.02 -7.18
C LYS A 56 0.27 8.82 -8.64
N MET A 57 1.32 9.52 -9.10
CA MET A 57 1.83 9.36 -10.46
C MET A 57 2.39 7.94 -10.72
N GLN A 58 3.07 7.34 -9.75
CA GLN A 58 3.53 5.95 -9.88
C GLN A 58 2.35 4.98 -9.98
N ILE A 59 1.32 5.16 -9.16
CA ILE A 59 0.09 4.36 -9.21
C ILE A 59 -0.55 4.46 -10.59
N GLU A 60 -0.79 5.67 -11.09
CA GLU A 60 -1.37 5.90 -12.41
C GLU A 60 -0.55 5.27 -13.55
N ASN A 61 0.78 5.37 -13.48
CA ASN A 61 1.67 4.78 -14.48
C ASN A 61 1.55 3.25 -14.51
N TYR A 62 1.55 2.60 -13.34
CA TYR A 62 1.39 1.14 -13.25
C TYR A 62 -0.02 0.67 -13.64
N GLU A 63 -1.06 1.44 -13.34
CA GLU A 63 -2.42 1.16 -13.81
C GLU A 63 -2.54 1.22 -15.33
N ARG A 64 -1.96 2.25 -15.97
CA ARG A 64 -1.95 2.35 -17.44
C ARG A 64 -1.19 1.19 -18.06
N PHE A 65 -0.02 0.86 -17.50
CA PHE A 65 0.81 -0.25 -17.95
C PHE A 65 0.08 -1.60 -17.86
N SER A 66 -0.52 -1.91 -16.71
CA SER A 66 -1.25 -3.17 -16.49
C SER A 66 -2.47 -3.31 -17.42
N LYS A 67 -3.22 -2.23 -17.66
CA LYS A 67 -4.31 -2.20 -18.64
C LYS A 67 -3.82 -2.49 -20.06
N GLY A 68 -2.69 -1.89 -20.45
CA GLY A 68 -2.06 -2.14 -21.75
C GLY A 68 -1.66 -3.61 -21.94
N LEU A 69 -1.04 -4.22 -20.94
CA LEU A 69 -0.69 -5.64 -20.96
C LEU A 69 -1.95 -6.51 -21.12
N LYS A 70 -2.98 -6.29 -20.30
CA LYS A 70 -4.24 -7.07 -20.37
C LYS A 70 -4.86 -7.02 -21.77
N GLN A 71 -4.95 -5.84 -22.38
CA GLN A 71 -5.49 -5.68 -23.73
C GLN A 71 -4.68 -6.42 -24.79
N GLN A 72 -3.35 -6.48 -24.64
CA GLN A 72 -2.50 -7.23 -25.56
C GLN A 72 -2.76 -8.74 -25.44
N TYR A 73 -2.86 -9.27 -24.23
CA TYR A 73 -3.21 -10.69 -24.00
C TYR A 73 -4.58 -11.03 -24.59
N GLU A 74 -5.59 -10.20 -24.37
CA GLU A 74 -6.95 -10.42 -24.90
C GLU A 74 -6.99 -10.42 -26.43
N LYS A 75 -6.27 -9.50 -27.09
CA LYS A 75 -6.15 -9.47 -28.55
C LYS A 75 -5.47 -10.71 -29.10
N GLN A 76 -4.43 -11.21 -28.44
CA GLN A 76 -3.74 -12.43 -28.85
C GLN A 76 -4.62 -13.67 -28.69
N HIS A 77 -5.39 -13.76 -27.60
CA HIS A 77 -6.33 -14.87 -27.38
C HIS A 77 -7.52 -14.84 -28.34
N HIS A 78 -8.06 -13.66 -28.66
CA HIS A 78 -9.08 -13.54 -29.71
C HIS A 78 -8.53 -13.90 -31.10
N HIS A 79 -7.35 -13.40 -31.46
CA HIS A 79 -6.71 -13.73 -32.73
C HIS A 79 -6.39 -15.23 -32.85
N SER A 80 -5.95 -15.88 -31.77
CA SER A 80 -5.69 -17.32 -31.75
C SER A 80 -6.96 -18.15 -31.89
N ASN A 81 -8.09 -17.71 -31.31
CA ASN A 81 -9.37 -18.38 -31.46
C ASN A 81 -9.95 -18.22 -32.88
N ASP A 82 -9.81 -17.03 -33.48
CA ASP A 82 -10.24 -16.76 -34.86
C ASP A 82 -9.41 -17.58 -35.88
N LEU A 83 -8.10 -17.74 -35.65
CA LEU A 83 -7.23 -18.56 -36.50
C LEU A 83 -7.55 -20.06 -36.38
N CYS A 84 -7.95 -20.54 -35.20
CA CYS A 84 -8.35 -21.93 -34.99
C CYS A 84 -9.68 -22.26 -35.70
N CYS A 85 -10.67 -21.36 -35.65
CA CYS A 85 -11.94 -21.52 -36.34
C CYS A 85 -11.79 -21.54 -37.88
N SER A 86 -10.82 -20.83 -38.44
CA SER A 86 -10.59 -20.74 -39.89
C SER A 86 -9.80 -21.92 -40.48
N LEU A 87 -9.15 -22.73 -39.65
CA LEU A 87 -8.40 -23.93 -40.06
C LEU A 87 -9.21 -25.24 -39.94
N THR A 88 -10.49 -25.19 -39.54
CA THR A 88 -11.35 -26.38 -39.32
C THR A 88 -12.35 -26.61 -40.47
N VAL A 89 -12.06 -26.17 -41.70
CA VAL A 89 -12.91 -26.39 -42.89
C VAL A 89 -12.24 -27.31 -43.89
#